data_AF-A0AAE3HKF9-F1
#
_entry.id   AF-A0AAE3HKF9-F1
#
_cell.length_a   1.000
_cell.length_b   1.000
_cell.length_c   1.000
_cell.angle_alpha   90.00
_cell.angle_beta   90.00
_cell.angle_gamma   90.00
#
_symmetry.space_group_name_H-M   'P 1'
#
loop_
_entity.id
_entity.type
_entity.pdbx_description
1 polymer ?
#
loop_
_entity_poly.entity_id
_entity_poly.type
_entity_poly.pdbx_seq_one_letter_code
_entity_poly.pdbx_strand_id
1 'polypeptide(L)'
;MSCYNSTVIPAPIDKVWAKLRDFHDMSWASGVIESCDAGNKLPGTQIGAKRVLNNAFHETLLALDDQNRVVRYSIDDGPEAVSSDNVSGYVGEVQVFPVTDGNQTFVLWTSSWEDSGGGVAEFCDPIYKALLDALKKHFS
;
A
#
# COMPACT_ATOMS: atom_id res chain seq x y z
N MET A 1 5.49 5.67 -15.56
CA MET A 1 6.46 4.70 -14.98
C MET A 1 5.76 3.84 -13.94
N SER A 2 6.37 2.75 -13.44
CA SER A 2 5.70 1.88 -12.48
C SER A 2 6.64 1.04 -11.61
N CYS A 3 6.17 0.69 -10.41
CA CYS A 3 6.73 -0.38 -9.57
C CYS A 3 5.85 -1.63 -9.64
N TYR A 4 6.47 -2.81 -9.52
CA TYR A 4 5.77 -4.09 -9.42
C TYR A 4 6.48 -4.97 -8.38
N ASN A 5 5.80 -5.24 -7.27
CA ASN A 5 6.34 -6.06 -6.19
C ASN A 5 5.28 -7.05 -5.71
N SER A 6 5.67 -8.28 -5.40
CA SER A 6 4.71 -9.31 -4.98
C SER A 6 5.29 -10.28 -3.98
N THR A 7 4.44 -10.90 -3.16
CA THR A 7 4.83 -11.96 -2.23
C THR A 7 3.72 -13.00 -2.07
N VAL A 8 4.07 -14.16 -1.51
CA VAL A 8 3.10 -15.17 -1.08
C VAL A 8 3.08 -15.21 0.45
N ILE A 9 1.89 -14.98 1.00
CA ILE A 9 1.59 -14.96 2.42
C ILE A 9 1.05 -16.35 2.83
N PRO A 10 1.62 -17.00 3.87
CA PRO A 10 1.20 -18.33 4.32
C PRO A 10 -0.11 -18.29 5.14
N ALA A 11 -1.13 -17.57 4.66
CA ALA A 11 -2.43 -17.47 5.30
C ALA A 11 -3.59 -17.42 4.28
N PRO A 12 -4.81 -17.83 4.66
CA PRO A 12 -5.98 -17.76 3.81
C PRO A 12 -6.35 -16.32 3.42
N ILE A 13 -6.90 -16.16 2.22
CA ILE A 13 -7.18 -14.85 1.61
C ILE A 13 -8.05 -13.94 2.47
N ASP A 14 -9.06 -14.48 3.15
CA ASP A 14 -9.96 -13.65 3.95
C ASP A 14 -9.27 -13.06 5.18
N LYS A 15 -8.26 -13.75 5.74
CA LYS A 15 -7.45 -13.20 6.83
C LYS A 15 -6.51 -12.11 6.35
N VAL A 16 -5.86 -12.33 5.20
CA VAL A 16 -4.95 -11.35 4.61
C VAL A 16 -5.72 -10.11 4.17
N TRP A 17 -6.88 -10.28 3.52
CA TRP A 17 -7.74 -9.18 3.11
C TRP A 17 -8.29 -8.40 4.29
N ALA A 18 -8.77 -9.07 5.34
CA ALA A 18 -9.25 -8.39 6.55
C ALA A 18 -8.18 -7.48 7.19
N LYS A 19 -6.90 -7.83 7.04
CA LYS A 19 -5.77 -7.04 7.51
C LYS A 19 -5.40 -5.88 6.57
N LEU A 20 -5.53 -6.05 5.25
CA LEU A 20 -5.15 -5.03 4.27
C LEU A 20 -6.25 -4.04 3.91
N ARG A 21 -7.52 -4.40 4.10
CA ARG A 21 -8.68 -3.60 3.65
C ARG A 21 -8.88 -2.29 4.40
N ASP A 22 -8.36 -2.18 5.61
CA ASP A 22 -8.47 -0.96 6.41
C ASP A 22 -7.25 -0.07 6.13
N PHE A 23 -7.46 1.03 5.41
CA PHE A 23 -6.41 1.95 5.00
C PHE A 23 -5.69 2.61 6.18
N HIS A 24 -6.30 2.64 7.37
CA HIS A 24 -5.68 3.19 8.58
C HIS A 24 -4.97 2.12 9.41
N ASP A 25 -5.23 0.82 9.18
CA ASP A 25 -4.51 -0.27 9.85
C ASP A 25 -3.18 -0.56 9.15
N MET A 26 -2.10 -0.01 9.70
CA MET A 26 -0.72 -0.33 9.34
C MET A 26 -0.01 -1.14 10.43
N SER A 27 -0.75 -1.77 11.37
CA SER A 27 -0.17 -2.49 12.52
C SER A 27 0.68 -3.70 12.10
N TRP A 28 0.47 -4.22 10.90
CA TRP A 28 1.21 -5.34 10.32
C TRP A 28 2.56 -4.92 9.73
N ALA A 29 2.76 -3.62 9.46
CA ALA A 29 3.94 -3.06 8.81
C ALA A 29 5.01 -2.59 9.81
N SER A 30 5.05 -3.20 11.01
CA SER A 30 5.98 -2.80 12.08
C SER A 30 7.43 -2.84 11.61
N GLY A 31 8.20 -1.78 11.90
CA GLY A 31 9.59 -1.63 11.47
C GLY A 31 9.77 -0.98 10.10
N VAL A 32 8.67 -0.73 9.38
CA VAL A 32 8.64 0.10 8.17
C VAL A 32 7.74 1.32 8.39
N ILE A 33 6.56 1.09 8.97
CA ILE A 33 5.65 2.16 9.40
C ILE A 33 5.70 2.25 10.93
N GLU A 34 6.15 3.40 11.41
CA GLU A 34 6.25 3.76 12.83
C GLU A 34 5.03 4.54 13.30
N SER A 35 4.43 5.35 12.42
CA SER A 35 3.18 6.07 12.70
C SER A 35 2.24 6.09 11.49
N CYS A 36 0.94 6.05 11.77
CA CYS A 36 -0.13 6.18 10.80
C CYS A 36 -1.22 7.05 11.42
N ASP A 37 -1.28 8.32 11.00
CA ASP A 37 -2.23 9.28 11.52
C ASP A 37 -3.35 9.54 10.51
N ALA A 38 -4.60 9.56 10.96
CA ALA A 38 -5.72 9.89 10.09
C ALA A 38 -5.65 11.37 9.67
N GLY A 39 -5.58 11.63 8.36
CA GLY A 39 -5.53 12.98 7.79
C GLY A 39 -6.89 13.68 7.74
N ASN A 40 -7.97 12.96 8.03
CA ASN A 40 -9.33 13.48 8.14
C ASN A 40 -10.18 12.60 9.07
N LYS A 41 -11.46 12.93 9.23
CA LYS A 41 -12.39 12.22 10.11
C LYS A 41 -13.03 10.97 9.47
N LEU A 42 -12.67 10.64 8.24
CA LEU A 42 -13.25 9.49 7.55
C LEU A 42 -12.58 8.21 8.06
N PRO A 43 -13.32 7.11 8.24
CA PRO A 43 -12.73 5.83 8.60
C PRO A 43 -11.86 5.30 7.44
N GLY A 44 -10.82 4.52 7.74
CA GLY A 44 -9.91 3.93 6.75
C GLY A 44 -10.56 2.98 5.74
N THR A 45 -11.84 2.66 5.90
CA THR A 45 -12.63 1.87 4.94
C THR A 45 -13.52 2.71 4.03
N GLN A 46 -13.48 4.04 4.14
CA GLN A 46 -14.28 4.95 3.33
C GLN A 46 -13.42 5.67 2.29
N ILE A 47 -13.80 5.57 1.02
CA ILE A 47 -13.14 6.30 -0.09
C ILE A 47 -13.04 7.79 0.24
N GLY A 48 -11.87 8.37 0.01
CA GLY A 48 -11.51 9.74 0.41
C GLY A 48 -10.87 9.83 1.81
N ALA A 49 -10.79 8.73 2.57
CA ALA A 49 -10.00 8.69 3.80
C ALA A 49 -8.56 9.06 3.53
N LYS A 50 -7.97 9.86 4.43
CA LYS A 50 -6.59 10.31 4.32
C LYS A 50 -5.75 9.72 5.43
N ARG A 51 -4.46 9.50 5.16
CA ARG A 51 -3.48 9.13 6.18
C ARG A 51 -2.17 9.87 5.98
N VAL A 52 -1.42 10.02 7.07
CA VAL A 52 -0.04 10.47 7.07
C VAL A 52 0.81 9.35 7.66
N LEU A 53 1.72 8.78 6.86
CA LEU A 53 2.62 7.72 7.29
C LEU A 53 3.98 8.31 7.67
N ASN A 54 4.49 7.96 8.85
CA ASN A 54 5.79 8.39 9.37
C ASN A 54 6.01 9.92 9.29
N ASN A 55 4.94 10.72 9.39
CA ASN A 55 4.96 12.18 9.19
C ASN A 55 5.56 12.63 7.84
N ALA A 56 5.57 11.75 6.83
CA ALA A 56 6.26 11.97 5.58
C ALA A 56 5.33 11.75 4.37
N PHE A 57 4.59 10.64 4.31
CA PHE A 57 3.75 10.34 3.15
C PHE A 57 2.31 10.73 3.44
N HIS A 58 1.78 11.65 2.65
CA HIS A 58 0.39 12.06 2.69
C HIS A 58 -0.37 11.30 1.61
N GLU A 59 -1.36 10.49 2.00
CA GLU A 59 -2.04 9.61 1.06
C GLU A 59 -3.57 9.72 1.18
N THR A 60 -4.26 9.54 0.05
CA THR A 60 -5.72 9.48 -0.01
C THR A 60 -6.19 8.14 -0.57
N LEU A 61 -7.15 7.50 0.10
CA LEU A 61 -7.81 6.29 -0.39
C LEU A 61 -8.71 6.62 -1.60
N LEU A 62 -8.41 6.02 -2.75
CA LEU A 62 -9.12 6.22 -4.01
C LEU A 62 -10.16 5.13 -4.29
N ALA A 63 -9.86 3.88 -3.92
CA ALA A 63 -10.79 2.77 -4.09
C ALA A 63 -10.59 1.71 -3.01
N LEU A 64 -11.70 1.10 -2.59
CA LEU A 64 -11.73 -0.10 -1.77
C LEU A 64 -12.78 -1.04 -2.37
N ASP A 65 -12.33 -2.14 -2.95
CA ASP A 65 -13.18 -3.13 -3.60
C ASP A 65 -13.03 -4.47 -2.87
N ASP A 66 -14.02 -4.82 -2.05
CA ASP A 66 -14.06 -6.08 -1.30
C ASP A 66 -14.25 -7.31 -2.21
N GLN A 67 -14.88 -7.15 -3.37
CA GLN A 67 -15.16 -8.26 -4.29
C GLN A 67 -13.88 -8.69 -5.01
N ASN A 68 -13.15 -7.72 -5.56
CA ASN A 68 -11.88 -7.95 -6.25
C ASN A 68 -10.67 -7.91 -5.30
N ARG A 69 -10.90 -7.56 -4.03
CA ARG A 69 -9.90 -7.40 -2.97
C ARG A 69 -8.77 -6.46 -3.37
N VAL A 70 -9.16 -5.24 -3.74
CA VAL A 70 -8.27 -4.17 -4.22
C VAL A 70 -8.37 -2.95 -3.30
N VAL A 71 -7.22 -2.40 -2.93
CA VAL A 71 -7.07 -1.07 -2.34
C VAL A 71 -6.27 -0.21 -3.32
N ARG A 72 -6.79 0.98 -3.67
CA ARG A 72 -6.04 1.99 -4.43
C ARG A 72 -5.92 3.27 -3.64
N TYR A 73 -4.76 3.91 -3.69
CA TYR A 73 -4.50 5.17 -3.02
C TYR A 73 -3.60 6.08 -3.85
N SER A 74 -3.68 7.39 -3.63
CA SER A 74 -2.72 8.36 -4.13
C SER A 74 -1.67 8.68 -3.09
N ILE A 75 -0.46 9.03 -3.54
CA ILE A 75 0.46 9.85 -2.74
C ILE A 75 0.18 11.29 -3.15
N ASP A 76 -0.41 12.06 -2.23
CA ASP A 76 -0.76 13.47 -2.43
C ASP A 76 0.46 14.36 -2.24
N ASP A 77 1.36 14.01 -1.32
CA ASP A 77 2.64 14.66 -1.08
C ASP A 77 3.59 13.75 -0.30
N GLY A 78 4.90 14.02 -0.37
CA GLY A 78 5.88 13.19 0.31
C GLY A 78 7.33 13.67 0.23
N PRO A 79 8.30 12.79 0.57
CA PRO A 79 9.72 13.05 0.36
C PRO A 79 10.01 13.48 -1.08
N GLU A 80 11.13 14.17 -1.31
CA GLU A 80 11.50 14.77 -2.61
C GLU A 80 11.24 13.87 -3.83
N ALA A 81 11.55 12.57 -3.73
CA ALA A 81 11.32 11.62 -4.81
C ALA A 81 9.85 11.52 -5.23
N VAL A 82 8.90 11.66 -4.30
CA VAL A 82 7.45 11.53 -4.54
C VAL A 82 6.67 12.78 -4.11
N SER A 83 7.34 13.93 -4.00
CA SER A 83 6.68 15.18 -3.64
C SER A 83 5.69 15.59 -4.73
N SER A 84 4.68 16.37 -4.33
CA SER A 84 3.68 16.92 -5.24
C SER A 84 4.27 17.81 -6.36
N ASP A 85 5.45 18.40 -6.14
CA ASP A 85 6.18 19.18 -7.14
C ASP A 85 6.93 18.31 -8.16
N ASN A 86 7.29 17.08 -7.79
CA ASN A 86 8.11 16.17 -8.62
C ASN A 86 7.28 15.10 -9.34
N VAL A 87 6.17 14.67 -8.75
CA VAL A 87 5.38 13.55 -9.25
C VAL A 87 3.89 13.89 -9.29
N SER A 88 3.29 13.75 -10.47
CA SER A 88 1.85 13.84 -10.68
C SER A 88 1.22 12.45 -10.90
N GLY A 89 -0.04 12.33 -10.46
CA GLY A 89 -0.86 11.16 -10.76
C GLY A 89 -0.36 9.86 -10.14
N TYR A 90 0.36 9.92 -9.01
CA TYR A 90 0.81 8.72 -8.32
C TYR A 90 -0.37 7.90 -7.82
N VAL A 91 -0.43 6.63 -8.21
CA VAL A 91 -1.42 5.65 -7.75
C VAL A 91 -0.70 4.40 -7.30
N GLY A 92 -0.86 4.05 -6.03
CA GLY A 92 -0.52 2.74 -5.48
C GLY A 92 -1.74 1.83 -5.48
N GLU A 93 -1.52 0.54 -5.76
CA GLU A 93 -2.55 -0.49 -5.75
C GLU A 93 -2.05 -1.73 -5.02
N VAL A 94 -2.84 -2.22 -4.07
CA VAL A 94 -2.67 -3.52 -3.44
C VAL A 94 -3.83 -4.41 -3.85
N GLN A 95 -3.53 -5.55 -4.46
CA GLN A 95 -4.50 -6.57 -4.81
C GLN A 95 -4.08 -7.93 -4.27
N VAL A 96 -5.04 -8.71 -3.79
CA VAL A 96 -4.77 -10.07 -3.29
C VAL A 96 -5.55 -11.14 -4.03
N PHE A 97 -4.88 -12.28 -4.23
CA PHE A 97 -5.40 -13.43 -4.98
C PHE A 97 -5.22 -14.71 -4.17
N PRO A 98 -6.13 -15.69 -4.27
CA PRO A 98 -5.99 -16.95 -3.57
C PRO A 98 -4.94 -17.82 -4.28
N VAL A 99 -4.03 -18.40 -3.52
CA VAL A 99 -3.18 -19.51 -3.97
C VAL A 99 -3.82 -20.79 -3.46
N THR A 100 -4.63 -21.40 -4.31
CA THR A 100 -5.54 -22.49 -3.92
C THR A 100 -4.83 -23.80 -3.61
N ASP A 101 -3.63 -24.02 -4.16
CA ASP A 101 -2.83 -25.23 -3.94
C ASP A 101 -2.43 -25.42 -2.46
N GLY A 102 -2.18 -24.32 -1.75
CA GLY A 102 -1.71 -24.32 -0.36
C GLY A 102 -2.60 -23.60 0.64
N ASN A 103 -3.80 -23.13 0.24
CA ASN A 103 -4.63 -22.20 1.02
C ASN A 103 -3.86 -20.95 1.49
N GLN A 104 -3.07 -20.39 0.58
CA GLN A 104 -2.22 -19.22 0.79
C GLN A 104 -2.77 -18.00 0.01
N THR A 105 -2.10 -16.86 0.12
CA THR A 105 -2.49 -15.64 -0.57
C THR A 105 -1.32 -15.04 -1.34
N PHE A 106 -1.52 -14.77 -2.62
CA PHE A 106 -0.61 -13.95 -3.42
C PHE A 106 -1.01 -12.49 -3.25
N VAL A 107 -0.06 -11.65 -2.84
CA VAL A 107 -0.26 -10.21 -2.66
C VAL A 107 0.57 -9.50 -3.72
N LEU A 108 -0.08 -8.66 -4.51
CA LEU A 108 0.53 -7.81 -5.51
C LEU A 108 0.43 -6.36 -5.05
N TRP A 109 1.56 -5.66 -5.05
CA TRP A 109 1.64 -4.23 -4.84
C TRP A 109 2.25 -3.58 -6.07
N THR A 110 1.46 -2.76 -6.76
CA THR A 110 1.94 -1.97 -7.89
C THR A 110 1.82 -0.49 -7.59
N SER A 111 2.60 0.31 -8.30
CA SER A 111 2.29 1.73 -8.41
C SER A 111 2.59 2.24 -9.80
N SER A 112 1.96 3.35 -10.14
CA SER A 112 2.17 4.06 -11.40
C SER A 112 2.07 5.55 -11.19
N TRP A 113 2.79 6.32 -12.00
CA TRP A 113 2.78 7.78 -12.00
C TRP A 113 3.11 8.30 -13.40
N GLU A 114 2.80 9.57 -13.63
CA GLU A 114 3.17 10.28 -14.87
C GLU A 114 4.70 10.40 -15.00
N ASP A 115 5.18 10.87 -16.16
CA ASP A 115 6.62 11.00 -16.36
C ASP A 115 7.23 11.95 -15.32
N SER A 116 8.35 11.54 -14.73
CA SER A 116 9.05 12.23 -13.66
C SER A 116 10.54 12.27 -14.00
N GLY A 117 11.32 13.11 -13.32
CA GLY A 117 12.78 13.22 -13.53
C GLY A 117 13.61 11.95 -13.23
N GLY A 118 12.97 10.79 -13.05
CA GLY A 118 13.57 9.53 -12.60
C GLY A 118 13.60 9.39 -11.07
N GLY A 119 14.15 8.29 -10.56
CA GLY A 119 14.41 8.10 -9.12
C GLY A 119 13.24 7.61 -8.27
N VAL A 120 12.00 7.77 -8.76
CA VAL A 120 10.78 7.36 -8.02
C VAL A 120 10.76 5.85 -7.79
N ALA A 121 11.05 5.06 -8.82
CA ALA A 121 11.04 3.60 -8.72
C ALA A 121 12.16 3.11 -7.79
N GLU A 122 13.36 3.67 -7.91
CA GLU A 122 14.51 3.38 -7.07
C GLU A 122 14.25 3.69 -5.59
N PHE A 123 13.46 4.73 -5.32
CA PHE A 123 13.04 5.11 -3.98
C PHE A 123 11.92 4.22 -3.44
N CYS A 124 10.88 3.93 -4.24
CA CYS A 124 9.69 3.21 -3.78
C CYS A 124 9.86 1.69 -3.73
N ASP A 125 10.61 1.07 -4.64
CA ASP A 125 10.76 -0.40 -4.70
C ASP A 125 11.29 -1.02 -3.39
N PRO A 126 12.33 -0.47 -2.74
CA PRO A 126 12.79 -0.98 -1.45
C PRO A 126 11.72 -0.89 -0.36
N ILE A 127 10.91 0.19 -0.36
CA ILE A 127 9.81 0.38 0.60
C ILE A 127 8.74 -0.69 0.39
N TYR A 128 8.33 -0.94 -0.85
CA TYR A 128 7.34 -1.98 -1.16
C TYR A 128 7.81 -3.38 -0.79
N LYS A 129 9.07 -3.70 -1.06
CA LYS A 129 9.67 -4.98 -0.65
C LYS A 129 9.65 -5.12 0.88
N ALA A 130 10.04 -4.08 1.60
CA ALA A 130 10.04 -4.08 3.06
C ALA A 130 8.63 -4.23 3.64
N LEU A 131 7.62 -3.56 3.06
CA LEU A 131 6.22 -3.71 3.46
C LEU A 131 5.72 -5.13 3.22
N LEU A 132 5.95 -5.69 2.03
CA LEU A 132 5.53 -7.08 1.73
C LEU A 132 6.23 -8.10 2.63
N ASP A 133 7.50 -7.87 2.98
CA ASP A 133 8.22 -8.71 3.95
C ASP A 133 7.65 -8.59 5.37
N ALA A 134 7.28 -7.38 5.81
CA ALA A 134 6.63 -7.16 7.09
C ALA A 134 5.27 -7.86 7.15
N LEU A 135 4.46 -7.73 6.09
CA LEU A 135 3.19 -8.44 5.96
C LEU A 135 3.39 -9.96 6.05
N LYS A 136 4.39 -10.50 5.35
CA LYS A 136 4.70 -11.93 5.40
C LYS A 136 5.07 -12.39 6.81
N LYS A 137 5.92 -11.62 7.51
CA LYS A 137 6.30 -11.89 8.91
C LYS A 137 5.11 -11.83 9.86
N HIS A 138 4.15 -10.93 9.64
CA HIS A 138 2.94 -10.84 10.47
C HIS A 138 2.10 -12.13 10.46
N PHE A 139 2.14 -12.88 9.36
CA PHE A 139 1.39 -14.14 9.19
C PHE A 139 2.26 -15.40 9.34
N SER A 140 3.53 -15.27 9.70
CA SER A 140 4.46 -16.40 9.89
C SER A 140 4.57 -16.84 11.35
#